data_AF-A0A6A5UXH6-F1
#
_entry.id   AF-A0A6A5UXH6-F1
#
_cell.length_a   1.000
_cell.length_b   1.000
_cell.length_c   1.000
_cell.angle_alpha   90.00
_cell.angle_beta   90.00
_cell.angle_gamma   90.00
#
_symmetry.space_group_name_H-M   'P 1'
#
loop_
_entity.id
_entity.type
_entity.pdbx_description
1 polymer ?
#
loop_
_entity_poly.entity_id
_entity_poly.type
_entity_poly.pdbx_seq_one_letter_code
_entity_poly.pdbx_strand_id
1 'polypeptide(L)'
;MADSNPAISLYLDGELSFQLHRKGFAGTTPNLMIQMHDTSNAITLVIPGYQMSTKSFNLPLALQGGLLALFDAESNTRIAVPPSSSQPGKLLVKSGAPNQWFDLKLDPRDDFWSHLLTPGHKYEIRWANVPQAYRSDPHQQSSDSVPIRLLPRPIKLAIFSPATAPPHFSLTLTPTANICHLTGSPPFGFKLSVTSQETYPITICLHKTPLKELHGLEEIAKVVDEEGEEVEWPWGIGCWEGPESFPSDDAFEEFTPGRVYERMFWLERVNRETANGGELEEMQTGRRYRVEVGKGLLGAFGQWRKGGKAELLQGSEKEKKERWSGSSGQAILEVSEPFYFETV
;
A
#
# COMPACT_ATOMS: atom_id res chain seq x y z
N MET A 1 -28.03 8.98 -28.11
CA MET A 1 -26.63 8.57 -28.37
C MET A 1 -26.57 7.10 -28.06
N ALA A 2 -26.16 6.26 -29.02
CA ALA A 2 -26.17 4.81 -28.86
C ALA A 2 -25.18 4.39 -27.77
N ASP A 3 -25.64 3.58 -26.81
CA ASP A 3 -24.82 2.91 -25.81
C ASP A 3 -23.85 1.94 -26.51
N SER A 4 -22.71 2.45 -26.97
CA SER A 4 -21.60 1.58 -27.34
C SER A 4 -21.07 0.95 -26.04
N ASN A 5 -21.08 -0.39 -25.96
CA ASN A 5 -20.46 -1.10 -24.85
C ASN A 5 -19.00 -0.60 -24.70
N PRO A 6 -18.57 -0.17 -23.50
CA PRO A 6 -17.23 0.35 -23.32
C PRO A 6 -16.21 -0.75 -23.58
N ALA A 7 -15.13 -0.44 -24.30
CA ALA A 7 -14.02 -1.37 -24.46
C ALA A 7 -13.19 -1.45 -23.17
N ILE A 8 -13.13 -0.33 -22.43
CA ILE A 8 -12.42 -0.21 -21.15
C ILE A 8 -13.28 0.54 -20.13
N SER A 9 -13.22 0.08 -18.87
CA SER A 9 -13.66 0.84 -17.70
C SER A 9 -12.46 1.28 -16.85
N LEU A 10 -12.49 2.52 -16.35
CA LEU A 10 -11.51 3.06 -15.41
C LEU A 10 -12.15 3.31 -14.04
N TYR A 11 -11.47 2.89 -12.99
CA TYR A 11 -11.92 3.03 -11.60
C TYR A 11 -10.83 3.70 -10.80
N LEU A 12 -11.23 4.64 -9.96
CA LEU A 12 -10.37 5.13 -8.90
C LEU A 12 -10.80 4.48 -7.60
N ASP A 13 -9.86 4.16 -6.74
CA ASP A 13 -10.14 3.72 -5.38
C ASP A 13 -9.04 4.23 -4.46
N GLY A 14 -9.36 4.45 -3.19
CA GLY A 14 -8.40 4.94 -2.21
C GLY A 14 -9.01 5.85 -1.16
N GLU A 15 -8.59 5.63 0.08
CA GLU A 15 -8.89 6.49 1.21
C GLU A 15 -7.61 6.67 2.01
N LEU A 16 -7.04 7.86 1.93
CA LEU A 16 -5.70 8.14 2.43
C LEU A 16 -5.73 9.37 3.34
N SER A 17 -5.02 9.26 4.45
CA SER A 17 -4.87 10.34 5.41
C SER A 17 -3.39 10.59 5.69
N PHE A 18 -2.97 11.85 5.78
CA PHE A 18 -1.58 12.20 6.01
C PHE A 18 -1.42 13.57 6.64
N GLN A 19 -0.19 13.87 7.04
CA GLN A 19 0.21 15.18 7.52
C GLN A 19 1.13 15.84 6.47
N LEU A 20 0.86 17.10 6.12
CA LEU A 20 1.71 17.86 5.20
C LEU A 20 3.15 17.94 5.72
N HIS A 21 4.11 17.95 4.81
CA HIS A 21 5.55 18.02 5.08
C HIS A 21 6.13 16.83 5.86
N ARG A 22 5.35 15.75 6.05
CA ARG A 22 5.82 14.52 6.69
C ARG A 22 5.64 13.36 5.72
N LYS A 23 6.62 12.46 5.67
CA LYS A 23 6.48 11.23 4.88
C LYS A 23 5.47 10.31 5.56
N GLY A 24 4.86 9.43 4.78
CA GLY A 24 3.99 8.36 5.29
C GLY A 24 2.50 8.68 5.24
N PHE A 25 1.71 7.63 5.40
CA PHE A 25 0.27 7.65 5.23
C PHE A 25 -0.43 6.74 6.23
N ALA A 26 -1.67 7.08 6.53
CA ALA A 26 -2.69 6.17 7.05
C ALA A 26 -3.70 5.91 5.92
N GLY A 27 -4.31 4.72 5.89
CA GLY A 27 -5.32 4.39 4.89
C GLY A 27 -4.83 3.47 3.78
N THR A 28 -5.59 3.44 2.70
CA THR A 28 -5.29 2.67 1.49
C THR A 28 -4.63 3.56 0.45
N THR A 29 -3.54 3.08 -0.12
CA THR A 29 -2.89 3.75 -1.25
C THR A 29 -3.89 3.92 -2.40
N PRO A 30 -4.06 5.13 -2.92
CA PRO A 30 -4.97 5.37 -4.02
C PRO A 30 -4.47 4.66 -5.28
N ASN A 31 -5.38 4.06 -6.02
CA ASN A 31 -5.08 3.27 -7.20
C ASN A 31 -6.05 3.58 -8.34
N LEU A 32 -5.56 3.29 -9.56
CA LEU A 32 -6.31 3.27 -10.79
C LEU A 32 -6.46 1.81 -11.25
N MET A 33 -7.68 1.31 -11.29
CA MET A 33 -7.99 0.04 -11.97
C MET A 33 -8.39 0.30 -13.41
N ILE A 34 -7.81 -0.46 -14.31
CA ILE A 34 -8.17 -0.53 -15.72
C ILE A 34 -8.78 -1.90 -15.96
N GLN A 35 -10.05 -1.95 -16.36
CA GLN A 35 -10.73 -3.17 -16.75
C GLN A 35 -11.00 -3.16 -18.25
N MET A 36 -10.51 -4.17 -18.96
CA MET A 36 -10.81 -4.40 -20.38
C MET A 36 -12.04 -5.31 -20.51
N HIS A 37 -13.04 -4.89 -21.29
CA HIS A 37 -14.20 -5.71 -21.65
C HIS A 37 -14.01 -6.45 -22.97
N ASP A 38 -13.16 -5.92 -23.85
CA ASP A 38 -12.69 -6.59 -25.07
C ASP A 38 -11.19 -6.85 -24.96
N THR A 39 -10.82 -8.08 -24.64
CA THR A 39 -9.42 -8.50 -24.45
C THR A 39 -8.76 -9.01 -25.73
N SER A 40 -9.47 -8.97 -26.87
CA SER A 40 -9.01 -9.54 -28.15
C SER A 40 -7.82 -8.79 -28.73
N ASN A 41 -7.74 -7.47 -28.47
CA ASN A 41 -6.70 -6.59 -28.99
C ASN A 41 -6.09 -5.77 -27.85
N ALA A 42 -4.81 -5.43 -27.98
CA ALA A 42 -4.18 -4.49 -27.07
C ALA A 42 -4.76 -3.07 -27.26
N ILE A 43 -4.79 -2.28 -26.20
CA ILE A 43 -5.29 -0.90 -26.21
C ILE A 43 -4.22 0.03 -25.67
N THR A 44 -3.96 1.13 -26.36
CA THR A 44 -3.09 2.20 -25.86
C THR A 44 -3.95 3.32 -25.28
N LEU A 45 -3.71 3.64 -24.01
CA LEU A 45 -4.31 4.77 -23.30
C LEU A 45 -3.34 5.95 -23.29
N VAL A 46 -3.82 7.13 -23.69
CA VAL A 46 -3.10 8.40 -23.57
C VAL A 46 -3.66 9.12 -22.35
N ILE A 47 -2.89 9.10 -21.25
CA ILE A 47 -3.39 9.46 -19.93
C ILE A 47 -2.42 10.43 -19.21
N PRO A 48 -2.88 11.63 -18.82
CA PRO A 48 -2.08 12.54 -18.00
C PRO A 48 -1.68 11.90 -16.66
N GLY A 49 -0.45 12.15 -16.21
CA GLY A 49 0.07 11.62 -14.96
C GLY A 49 0.73 10.24 -15.05
N TYR A 50 0.55 9.48 -16.14
CA TYR A 50 1.32 8.26 -16.36
C TYR A 50 2.74 8.58 -16.82
N GLN A 51 3.74 8.00 -16.14
CA GLN A 51 5.16 8.19 -16.45
C GLN A 51 5.72 6.91 -17.06
N MET A 52 6.07 6.93 -18.35
CA MET A 52 6.57 5.74 -19.05
C MET A 52 7.90 5.21 -18.48
N SER A 53 8.79 6.09 -18.02
CA SER A 53 10.10 5.72 -17.47
C SER A 53 9.98 4.87 -16.21
N THR A 54 9.00 5.16 -15.37
CA THR A 54 8.77 4.48 -14.08
C THR A 54 7.58 3.52 -14.12
N LYS A 55 6.87 3.45 -15.25
CA LYS A 55 5.61 2.71 -15.43
C LYS A 55 4.61 2.94 -14.30
N SER A 56 4.55 4.16 -13.76
CA SER A 56 3.72 4.52 -12.61
C SER A 56 2.90 5.76 -12.85
N PHE A 57 1.85 5.96 -12.07
CA PHE A 57 1.07 7.18 -12.07
C PHE A 57 1.53 8.12 -10.97
N ASN A 58 1.64 9.41 -11.30
CA ASN A 58 1.90 10.48 -10.35
C ASN A 58 0.63 11.32 -10.19
N LEU A 59 0.10 11.37 -8.97
CA LEU A 59 -1.18 12.01 -8.68
C LEU A 59 -1.16 13.53 -8.90
N PRO A 60 -0.12 14.28 -8.48
CA PRO A 60 0.03 15.69 -8.86
C PRO A 60 -0.05 15.92 -10.37
N LEU A 61 0.70 15.16 -11.17
CA LEU A 61 0.69 15.31 -12.63
C LEU A 61 -0.68 14.97 -13.26
N ALA A 62 -1.42 14.01 -12.71
CA ALA A 62 -2.77 13.70 -13.15
C ALA A 62 -3.76 14.85 -12.88
N LEU A 63 -3.60 15.56 -11.75
CA LEU A 63 -4.39 16.75 -11.42
C LEU A 63 -4.00 17.94 -12.31
N GLN A 64 -2.71 18.22 -12.43
CA GLN A 64 -2.18 19.33 -13.24
C GLN A 64 -2.46 19.15 -14.74
N GLY A 65 -2.47 17.91 -15.23
CA GLY A 65 -2.85 17.57 -16.60
C GLY A 65 -4.35 17.48 -16.85
N GLY A 66 -5.18 17.73 -15.83
CA GLY A 66 -6.63 17.81 -15.93
C GLY A 66 -7.34 16.48 -16.13
N LEU A 67 -6.68 15.33 -15.94
CA LEU A 67 -7.37 14.03 -15.89
C LEU A 67 -8.30 13.98 -14.67
N LEU A 68 -7.77 14.44 -13.54
CA LEU A 68 -8.43 14.46 -12.25
C LEU A 68 -8.68 15.90 -11.79
N ALA A 69 -9.65 16.07 -10.90
CA ALA A 69 -9.91 17.33 -10.22
C ALA A 69 -9.99 17.12 -8.72
N LEU A 70 -9.48 18.10 -7.98
CA LEU A 70 -9.50 18.15 -6.52
C LEU A 70 -10.70 18.97 -6.05
N PHE A 71 -11.41 18.48 -5.04
CA PHE A 71 -12.55 19.13 -4.41
C PHE A 71 -12.37 19.18 -2.90
N ASP A 72 -12.77 20.28 -2.28
CA ASP A 72 -13.02 20.31 -0.84
C ASP A 72 -14.29 19.48 -0.55
N ALA A 73 -14.18 18.50 0.35
CA ALA A 73 -15.23 17.50 0.54
C ALA A 73 -16.47 18.07 1.25
N GLU A 74 -16.28 19.08 2.10
CA GLU A 74 -17.37 19.67 2.89
C GLU A 74 -18.19 20.66 2.07
N SER A 75 -17.50 21.57 1.38
CA SER A 75 -18.14 22.60 0.55
C SER A 75 -18.48 22.11 -0.87
N ASN A 76 -17.94 20.96 -1.27
CA ASN A 76 -18.01 20.43 -2.63
C ASN A 76 -17.49 21.42 -3.69
N THR A 77 -16.57 22.31 -3.30
CA THR A 77 -15.98 23.31 -4.20
C THR A 77 -14.73 22.77 -4.88
N ARG A 78 -14.60 23.04 -6.18
CA ARG A 78 -13.42 22.64 -6.95
C ARG A 78 -12.23 23.52 -6.58
N ILE A 79 -11.11 22.90 -6.25
CA ILE A 79 -9.85 23.57 -5.95
C ILE A 79 -9.09 23.80 -7.25
N ALA A 80 -8.60 25.02 -7.44
CA ALA A 80 -7.80 25.38 -8.60
C ALA A 80 -6.42 24.73 -8.49
N VAL A 81 -6.10 23.82 -9.41
CA VAL A 81 -4.79 23.18 -9.52
C VAL A 81 -4.00 23.88 -10.64
N PRO A 82 -2.76 24.33 -10.39
CA PRO A 82 -1.94 24.95 -11.43
C PRO A 82 -1.63 23.96 -12.55
N PRO A 83 -1.76 24.33 -13.83
CA PRO A 83 -1.50 23.42 -14.95
C PRO A 83 0.00 23.12 -15.08
N SER A 84 0.30 21.95 -15.63
CA SER A 84 1.67 21.53 -15.97
C SER A 84 1.84 21.45 -17.48
N SER A 85 3.06 21.67 -17.98
CA SER A 85 3.42 21.48 -19.39
C SER A 85 3.78 20.03 -19.73
N SER A 86 3.72 19.11 -18.75
CA SER A 86 3.99 17.69 -18.95
C SER A 86 3.06 17.07 -19.98
N GLN A 87 3.62 16.37 -20.96
CA GLN A 87 2.83 15.64 -21.94
C GLN A 87 2.17 14.40 -21.31
N PRO A 88 0.96 14.01 -21.76
CA PRO A 88 0.34 12.76 -21.34
C PRO A 88 1.20 11.54 -21.67
N GLY A 89 1.24 10.57 -20.76
CA GLY A 89 1.91 9.30 -20.99
C GLY A 89 1.08 8.37 -21.87
N LYS A 90 1.74 7.38 -22.49
CA LYS A 90 1.09 6.31 -23.26
C LYS A 90 1.24 4.99 -22.52
N LEU A 91 0.11 4.42 -22.08
CA LEU A 91 0.06 3.13 -21.40
C LEU A 91 -0.50 2.07 -22.36
N LEU A 92 0.28 1.01 -22.62
CA LEU A 92 -0.17 -0.14 -23.40
C LEU A 92 -0.79 -1.19 -22.47
N VAL A 93 -2.09 -1.43 -22.63
CA VAL A 93 -2.83 -2.50 -21.97
C VAL A 93 -2.83 -3.70 -22.91
N LYS A 94 -2.08 -4.76 -22.55
CA LYS A 94 -1.90 -5.95 -23.39
C LYS A 94 -3.23 -6.70 -23.58
N SER A 95 -3.39 -7.34 -24.73
CA SER A 95 -4.47 -8.31 -24.97
C SER A 95 -4.44 -9.42 -23.92
N GLY A 96 -5.60 -9.96 -23.58
CA GLY A 96 -5.74 -11.03 -22.59
C GLY A 96 -5.62 -10.60 -21.12
N ALA A 97 -5.29 -9.34 -20.81
CA ALA A 97 -5.23 -8.83 -19.43
C ALA A 97 -6.57 -8.19 -19.03
N PRO A 98 -7.46 -8.88 -18.28
CA PRO A 98 -8.80 -8.36 -17.99
C PRO A 98 -8.77 -7.16 -17.04
N ASN A 99 -7.88 -7.17 -16.06
CA ASN A 99 -7.75 -6.11 -15.06
C ASN A 99 -6.27 -5.76 -14.85
N GLN A 100 -5.97 -4.48 -14.71
CA GLN A 100 -4.66 -3.98 -14.30
C GLN A 100 -4.81 -2.90 -13.24
N TRP A 101 -3.95 -2.93 -12.23
CA TRP A 101 -3.98 -2.00 -11.11
C TRP A 101 -2.70 -1.18 -11.08
N PHE A 102 -2.85 0.12 -10.86
CA PHE A 102 -1.73 1.04 -10.77
C PHE A 102 -1.86 1.94 -9.55
N ASP A 103 -0.85 1.95 -8.70
CA ASP A 103 -0.80 2.90 -7.58
C ASP A 103 -0.60 4.33 -8.10
N LEU A 104 -1.37 5.25 -7.51
CA LEU A 104 -1.26 6.68 -7.74
C LEU A 104 -0.30 7.26 -6.72
N LYS A 105 0.95 7.50 -7.14
CA LYS A 105 2.01 7.99 -6.26
C LYS A 105 1.70 9.40 -5.78
N LEU A 106 1.85 9.59 -4.47
CA LEU A 106 1.73 10.85 -3.76
C LEU A 106 2.87 10.94 -2.74
N ASP A 107 3.50 12.10 -2.62
CA ASP A 107 4.46 12.41 -1.55
C ASP A 107 3.94 13.62 -0.76
N PRO A 108 3.59 13.50 0.53
CA PRO A 108 3.02 14.61 1.30
C PRO A 108 4.01 15.74 1.59
N ARG A 109 5.29 15.48 1.33
CA ARG A 109 6.36 16.46 1.50
C ARG A 109 6.48 17.39 0.32
N ASP A 110 5.89 17.03 -0.82
CA ASP A 110 5.88 17.87 -2.00
C ASP A 110 5.08 19.15 -1.71
N ASP A 111 5.74 20.29 -1.93
CA ASP A 111 5.15 21.62 -1.73
C ASP A 111 3.87 21.79 -2.56
N PHE A 112 3.69 21.04 -3.66
CA PHE A 112 2.44 20.99 -4.41
C PHE A 112 1.22 20.84 -3.50
N TRP A 113 1.30 19.98 -2.48
CA TRP A 113 0.18 19.72 -1.58
C TRP A 113 -0.05 20.83 -0.57
N SER A 114 1.01 21.41 -0.02
CA SER A 114 0.88 22.49 0.97
C SER A 114 0.33 23.78 0.37
N HIS A 115 0.45 23.98 -0.94
CA HIS A 115 -0.17 25.10 -1.64
C HIS A 115 -1.68 24.89 -1.90
N LEU A 116 -2.16 23.65 -1.89
CA LEU A 116 -3.54 23.30 -2.27
C LEU A 116 -4.40 22.85 -1.09
N LEU A 117 -3.79 22.28 -0.05
CA LEU A 117 -4.46 21.59 1.02
C LEU A 117 -4.23 22.28 2.37
N THR A 118 -5.25 22.21 3.22
CA THR A 118 -5.26 22.80 4.55
C THR A 118 -5.32 21.69 5.60
N PRO A 119 -4.46 21.72 6.63
CA PRO A 119 -4.56 20.79 7.75
C PRO A 119 -5.94 20.83 8.43
N GLY A 120 -6.47 19.66 8.78
CA GLY A 120 -7.79 19.49 9.38
C GLY A 120 -8.94 19.30 8.38
N HIS A 121 -8.70 19.53 7.09
CA HIS A 121 -9.73 19.42 6.06
C HIS A 121 -9.76 18.03 5.39
N LYS A 122 -10.88 17.75 4.73
CA LYS A 122 -11.10 16.56 3.90
C LYS A 122 -11.30 16.98 2.45
N TYR A 123 -10.77 16.17 1.55
CA TYR A 123 -10.81 16.42 0.12
C TYR A 123 -11.22 15.16 -0.65
N GLU A 124 -11.71 15.37 -1.86
CA GLU A 124 -11.99 14.30 -2.81
C GLU A 124 -11.29 14.57 -4.13
N ILE A 125 -10.70 13.51 -4.70
CA ILE A 125 -10.21 13.52 -6.07
C ILE A 125 -11.17 12.75 -6.94
N ARG A 126 -11.64 13.40 -8.01
CA ARG A 126 -12.66 12.87 -8.94
C ARG A 126 -12.15 12.94 -10.37
N TRP A 127 -12.77 12.16 -11.25
CA TRP A 127 -12.59 12.31 -12.69
C TRP A 127 -12.98 13.72 -13.15
N ALA A 128 -12.12 14.35 -13.93
CA ALA A 128 -12.40 15.63 -14.58
C ALA A 128 -12.61 15.48 -16.08
N ASN A 129 -11.81 14.62 -16.73
CA ASN A 129 -11.87 14.35 -18.16
C ASN A 129 -11.71 12.85 -18.45
N VAL A 130 -12.25 12.44 -19.61
CA VAL A 130 -12.06 11.09 -20.13
C VAL A 130 -10.73 11.05 -20.92
N PRO A 131 -9.80 10.13 -20.61
CA PRO A 131 -8.56 10.00 -21.38
C PRO A 131 -8.86 9.47 -22.80
N GLN A 132 -7.87 9.53 -23.69
CA GLN A 132 -8.00 8.97 -25.04
C GLN A 132 -7.54 7.51 -25.05
N ALA A 133 -8.21 6.65 -25.82
CA ALA A 133 -7.86 5.25 -25.99
C ALA A 133 -7.95 4.83 -27.45
N TYR A 134 -7.01 4.00 -27.89
CA TYR A 134 -6.96 3.49 -29.26
C TYR A 134 -6.63 2.00 -29.29
N ARG A 135 -7.23 1.25 -30.21
CA ARG A 135 -6.75 -0.12 -30.51
C ARG A 135 -5.32 -0.04 -31.05
N SER A 136 -4.46 -0.87 -30.47
CA SER A 136 -3.06 -0.98 -30.89
C SER A 136 -2.95 -2.16 -31.86
N ASP A 137 -3.11 -1.87 -33.15
CA ASP A 137 -2.86 -2.85 -34.22
C ASP A 137 -1.46 -2.57 -34.82
N PRO A 138 -0.50 -3.51 -34.74
CA PRO A 138 0.80 -3.35 -35.37
C PRO A 138 0.74 -3.31 -36.92
N HIS A 139 -0.42 -3.62 -37.53
CA HIS A 139 -0.62 -3.70 -38.97
C HIS A 139 -1.50 -2.59 -39.57
N GLN A 140 -2.05 -1.67 -38.77
CA GLN A 140 -2.87 -0.56 -39.26
C GLN A 140 -2.27 0.82 -38.93
N GLN A 141 -2.31 1.73 -39.92
CA GLN A 141 -1.91 3.13 -39.76
C GLN A 141 -3.02 4.01 -39.16
N SER A 142 -4.28 3.54 -39.11
CA SER A 142 -5.41 4.25 -38.50
C SER A 142 -5.69 3.70 -37.10
N SER A 143 -5.51 4.56 -36.09
CA SER A 143 -5.83 4.24 -34.70
C SER A 143 -7.32 4.41 -34.44
N ASP A 144 -8.07 3.31 -34.38
CA ASP A 144 -9.49 3.31 -34.01
C ASP A 144 -9.65 3.72 -32.54
N SER A 145 -10.32 4.86 -32.31
CA SER A 145 -10.66 5.31 -30.96
C SER A 145 -11.65 4.35 -30.32
N VAL A 146 -11.40 3.96 -29.07
CA VAL A 146 -12.30 3.07 -28.32
C VAL A 146 -13.01 3.78 -27.18
N PRO A 147 -14.27 3.44 -26.89
CA PRO A 147 -15.03 4.07 -25.81
C PRO A 147 -14.50 3.67 -24.43
N ILE A 148 -14.35 4.66 -23.55
CA ILE A 148 -13.95 4.50 -22.16
C ILE A 148 -15.12 4.85 -21.25
N ARG A 149 -15.38 4.00 -20.26
CA ARG A 149 -16.31 4.29 -19.16
C ARG A 149 -15.53 4.67 -17.90
N LEU A 150 -15.82 5.85 -17.35
CA LEU A 150 -15.32 6.23 -16.04
C LEU A 150 -16.33 5.84 -14.97
N LEU A 151 -15.88 5.21 -13.89
CA LEU A 151 -16.76 4.84 -12.79
C LEU A 151 -16.55 5.76 -11.58
N PRO A 152 -17.65 6.31 -11.02
CA PRO A 152 -17.57 7.33 -9.98
C PRO A 152 -17.26 6.68 -8.64
N ARG A 153 -15.97 6.65 -8.31
CA ARG A 153 -15.47 6.39 -6.96
C ARG A 153 -14.39 7.43 -6.68
N PRO A 154 -14.66 8.44 -5.86
CA PRO A 154 -13.65 9.43 -5.53
C PRO A 154 -12.56 8.81 -4.66
N ILE A 155 -11.32 9.26 -4.84
CA ILE A 155 -10.28 9.06 -3.83
C ILE A 155 -10.55 10.04 -2.70
N LYS A 156 -10.62 9.56 -1.47
CA LYS A 156 -10.81 10.39 -0.29
C LYS A 156 -9.47 10.74 0.33
N LEU A 157 -9.29 12.01 0.67
CA LEU A 157 -8.11 12.50 1.36
C LEU A 157 -8.53 13.15 2.68
N ALA A 158 -7.82 12.85 3.77
CA ALA A 158 -7.96 13.59 5.02
C ALA A 158 -6.61 14.12 5.49
N ILE A 159 -6.53 15.42 5.75
CA ILE A 159 -5.28 16.06 6.14
C ILE A 159 -5.28 16.25 7.63
N PHE A 160 -4.40 15.55 8.34
CA PHE A 160 -4.34 15.67 9.79
C PHE A 160 -3.80 17.03 10.21
N SER A 161 -4.49 17.64 11.17
CA SER A 161 -3.90 18.74 11.94
C SER A 161 -2.81 18.18 12.85
N PRO A 162 -1.74 18.95 13.15
CA PRO A 162 -0.70 18.50 14.08
C PRO A 162 -1.25 18.09 15.46
N ALA A 163 -2.33 18.73 15.93
CA ALA A 163 -2.93 18.45 17.24
C ALA A 163 -3.70 17.13 17.28
N THR A 164 -4.22 16.67 16.14
CA THR A 164 -5.08 15.48 16.03
C THR A 164 -4.43 14.35 15.24
N ALA A 165 -3.14 14.49 14.89
CA ALA A 165 -2.45 13.47 14.11
C ALA A 165 -2.33 12.16 14.92
N PRO A 166 -2.58 11.01 14.28
CA PRO A 166 -2.27 9.71 14.87
C PRO A 166 -0.75 9.55 14.99
N PRO A 167 -0.26 8.56 15.76
CA PRO A 167 1.16 8.34 15.90
C PRO A 167 1.81 8.01 14.56
N HIS A 168 3.06 8.44 14.42
CA HIS A 168 3.84 8.23 13.23
C HIS A 168 4.97 7.20 13.48
N PHE A 169 5.06 6.19 12.61
CA PHE A 169 6.12 5.19 12.62
C PHE A 169 6.87 5.15 11.30
N SER A 170 8.17 4.91 11.37
CA SER A 170 8.99 4.52 10.22
C SER A 170 9.22 3.01 10.24
N LEU A 171 8.85 2.34 9.15
CA LEU A 171 8.96 0.91 8.93
C LEU A 171 9.96 0.68 7.80
N THR A 172 11.06 0.02 8.12
CA THR A 172 12.08 -0.37 7.14
C THR A 172 12.15 -1.89 7.05
N LEU A 173 11.91 -2.43 5.86
CA LEU A 173 12.15 -3.83 5.55
C LEU A 173 13.38 -3.94 4.65
N THR A 174 14.34 -4.75 5.06
CA THR A 174 15.61 -4.95 4.33
C THR A 174 15.95 -6.42 4.28
N PRO A 175 16.64 -6.90 3.23
CA PRO A 175 17.11 -8.27 3.21
C PRO A 175 18.39 -8.40 4.06
N THR A 176 18.67 -9.59 4.58
CA THR A 176 19.92 -9.87 5.30
C THR A 176 21.14 -9.89 4.39
N ALA A 177 20.93 -10.15 3.10
CA ALA A 177 21.94 -10.14 2.05
C ALA A 177 21.28 -9.77 0.71
N ASN A 178 22.07 -9.48 -0.32
CA ASN A 178 21.52 -9.26 -1.68
C ASN A 178 21.31 -10.57 -2.45
N ILE A 179 21.86 -11.68 -1.93
CA ILE A 179 21.83 -13.00 -2.55
C ILE A 179 21.20 -13.98 -1.56
N CYS A 180 20.15 -14.67 -1.99
CA CYS A 180 19.47 -15.74 -1.26
C CYS A 180 19.94 -17.09 -1.80
N HIS A 181 20.65 -17.86 -0.98
CA HIS A 181 21.05 -19.22 -1.34
C HIS A 181 19.91 -20.18 -1.05
N LEU A 182 19.34 -20.84 -2.07
CA LEU A 182 18.21 -21.77 -1.91
C LEU A 182 18.58 -23.04 -1.11
N THR A 183 19.87 -23.24 -0.88
CA THR A 183 20.36 -24.26 0.06
C THR A 183 20.01 -23.94 1.52
N GLY A 184 19.68 -22.68 1.83
CA GLY A 184 19.49 -22.14 3.18
C GLY A 184 20.77 -21.70 3.87
N SER A 185 21.92 -21.76 3.18
CA SER A 185 23.22 -21.38 3.74
C SER A 185 24.01 -20.47 2.77
N PRO A 186 24.39 -19.24 3.19
CA PRO A 186 24.06 -18.60 4.48
C PRO A 186 22.55 -18.34 4.66
N PRO A 187 22.07 -18.23 5.90
CA PRO A 187 20.67 -17.90 6.17
C PRO A 187 20.25 -16.60 5.52
N PHE A 188 19.11 -16.62 4.85
CA PHE A 188 18.52 -15.46 4.20
C PHE A 188 17.19 -15.11 4.87
N GLY A 189 16.92 -13.82 5.04
CA GLY A 189 15.71 -13.36 5.72
C GLY A 189 15.43 -11.89 5.45
N PHE A 190 14.28 -11.45 5.95
CA PHE A 190 13.88 -10.05 5.95
C PHE A 190 14.00 -9.49 7.37
N LYS A 191 14.77 -8.41 7.51
CA LYS A 191 14.87 -7.63 8.73
C LYS A 191 13.87 -6.48 8.68
N LEU A 192 12.91 -6.52 9.60
CA LEU A 192 12.02 -5.41 9.89
C LEU A 192 12.63 -4.55 11.01
N SER A 193 12.69 -3.24 10.78
CA SER A 193 13.05 -2.23 11.78
C SER A 193 11.93 -1.20 11.86
N VAL A 194 11.44 -0.93 13.07
CA VAL A 194 10.35 0.00 13.34
C VAL A 194 10.82 1.04 14.34
N THR A 195 10.62 2.32 14.00
CA THR A 195 10.97 3.44 14.89
C THR A 195 9.76 4.36 15.05
N SER A 196 9.39 4.65 16.30
CA SER A 196 8.39 5.68 16.61
C SER A 196 8.98 7.08 16.39
N GLN A 197 8.24 7.93 15.67
CA GLN A 197 8.58 9.33 15.46
C GLN A 197 7.91 10.25 16.51
N GLU A 198 7.22 9.67 17.49
CA GLU A 198 6.59 10.40 18.58
C GLU A 198 7.60 10.80 19.66
N THR A 199 7.24 11.78 20.49
CA THR A 199 8.05 12.21 21.65
C THR A 199 7.68 11.47 22.94
N TYR A 200 6.72 10.55 22.88
CA TYR A 200 6.22 9.75 24.01
C TYR A 200 6.00 8.29 23.57
N PRO A 201 6.00 7.33 24.51
CA PRO A 201 5.73 5.93 24.19
C PRO A 201 4.35 5.71 23.58
N ILE A 202 4.27 4.84 22.59
CA ILE A 202 3.03 4.31 22.03
C ILE A 202 2.98 2.82 22.30
N THR A 203 1.88 2.33 22.86
CA THR A 203 1.66 0.89 23.01
C THR A 203 0.72 0.40 21.92
N ILE A 204 1.08 -0.70 21.26
CA ILE A 204 0.29 -1.32 20.19
C ILE A 204 -0.11 -2.73 20.62
N CYS A 205 -1.38 -3.08 20.40
CA CYS A 205 -1.87 -4.45 20.51
C CYS A 205 -1.52 -5.19 19.22
N LEU A 206 -0.64 -6.19 19.32
CA LEU A 206 -0.18 -7.05 18.23
C LEU A 206 -0.91 -8.39 18.18
N HIS A 207 -1.93 -8.60 19.02
CA HIS A 207 -2.79 -9.78 18.93
C HIS A 207 -3.42 -9.87 17.54
N LYS A 208 -3.39 -11.06 16.92
CA LYS A 208 -3.89 -11.28 15.55
C LYS A 208 -3.23 -10.42 14.49
N THR A 209 -1.96 -10.13 14.71
CA THR A 209 -1.12 -9.46 13.72
C THR A 209 0.05 -10.37 13.37
N PRO A 210 0.65 -10.22 12.18
CA PRO A 210 1.80 -11.02 11.79
C PRO A 210 3.06 -10.74 12.65
N LEU A 211 3.04 -9.68 13.47
CA LEU A 211 4.05 -9.42 14.49
C LEU A 211 3.84 -10.23 15.78
N LYS A 212 2.86 -11.13 15.86
CA LYS A 212 2.73 -12.05 16.98
C LYS A 212 2.33 -13.45 16.50
N GLU A 213 1.44 -13.50 15.53
CA GLU A 213 0.76 -14.69 15.04
C GLU A 213 0.86 -14.71 13.52
N LEU A 214 2.08 -14.90 13.02
CA LEU A 214 2.36 -14.96 11.58
C LEU A 214 1.78 -16.24 10.99
N HIS A 215 0.96 -16.11 9.95
CA HIS A 215 0.42 -17.26 9.20
C HIS A 215 1.22 -17.56 7.94
N GLY A 216 1.74 -16.54 7.28
CA GLY A 216 2.48 -16.69 6.03
C GLY A 216 3.35 -15.46 5.78
N LEU A 217 4.44 -15.64 5.04
CA LEU A 217 5.39 -14.55 4.80
C LEU A 217 4.77 -13.42 3.96
N GLU A 218 3.71 -13.67 3.20
CA GLU A 218 2.97 -12.61 2.47
C GLU A 218 2.41 -11.53 3.41
N GLU A 219 2.13 -11.87 4.66
CA GLU A 219 1.63 -10.90 5.64
C GLU A 219 2.71 -9.85 5.97
N ILE A 220 4.00 -10.23 5.86
CA ILE A 220 5.15 -9.37 6.12
C ILE A 220 5.68 -8.72 4.86
N ALA A 221 5.82 -9.50 3.79
CA ALA A 221 6.53 -9.11 2.58
C ALA A 221 5.79 -9.62 1.35
N LYS A 222 5.40 -8.69 0.47
CA LYS A 222 4.95 -9.03 -0.87
C LYS A 222 6.18 -9.14 -1.77
N VAL A 223 6.35 -10.31 -2.38
CA VAL A 223 7.52 -10.64 -3.19
C VAL A 223 7.07 -11.01 -4.59
N VAL A 224 7.64 -10.34 -5.59
CA VAL A 224 7.23 -10.46 -6.99
C VAL A 224 8.47 -10.74 -7.84
N ASP A 225 8.35 -11.66 -8.79
CA ASP A 225 9.43 -11.98 -9.74
C ASP A 225 9.62 -10.91 -10.84
N GLU A 226 10.53 -11.15 -11.78
CA GLU A 226 10.81 -10.23 -12.88
C GLU A 226 9.65 -10.12 -13.87
N GLU A 227 8.83 -11.16 -13.96
CA GLU A 227 7.64 -11.25 -14.79
C GLU A 227 6.44 -10.51 -14.20
N GLY A 228 6.48 -10.21 -12.89
CA GLY A 228 5.41 -9.52 -12.18
C GLY A 228 4.46 -10.46 -11.43
N GLU A 229 4.78 -11.74 -11.34
CA GLU A 229 4.02 -12.76 -10.61
C GLU A 229 4.43 -12.78 -9.13
N GLU A 230 3.45 -12.83 -8.24
CA GLU A 230 3.67 -12.86 -6.78
C GLU A 230 4.04 -14.28 -6.34
N VAL A 231 5.04 -14.39 -5.45
CA VAL A 231 5.44 -15.66 -4.85
C VAL A 231 4.34 -16.11 -3.88
N GLU A 232 3.79 -17.31 -4.09
CA GLU A 232 2.84 -17.93 -3.18
C GLU A 232 3.60 -18.60 -2.04
N TRP A 233 3.52 -18.04 -0.82
CA TRP A 233 4.22 -18.60 0.33
C TRP A 233 3.44 -19.76 0.96
N PRO A 234 4.14 -20.68 1.65
CA PRO A 234 3.47 -21.70 2.45
C PRO A 234 2.64 -21.05 3.56
N TRP A 235 1.36 -21.42 3.66
CA TRP A 235 0.44 -20.90 4.67
C TRP A 235 0.32 -21.83 5.88
N GLY A 236 0.53 -21.28 7.07
CA GLY A 236 0.23 -21.92 8.34
C GLY A 236 -1.25 -21.76 8.71
N ILE A 237 -1.96 -22.86 8.89
CA ILE A 237 -3.34 -22.83 9.42
C ILE A 237 -3.28 -22.70 10.95
N GLY A 238 -3.64 -21.53 11.46
CA GLY A 238 -3.92 -21.34 12.89
C GLY A 238 -5.38 -21.70 13.21
N CYS A 239 -5.60 -22.67 14.09
CA CYS A 239 -6.93 -22.96 14.63
C CYS A 239 -7.29 -21.93 15.71
N TRP A 240 -8.36 -21.16 15.47
CA TRP A 240 -8.95 -20.25 16.45
C TRP A 240 -10.12 -20.93 17.15
N GLU A 241 -9.92 -21.43 18.37
CA GLU A 241 -11.00 -22.03 19.17
C GLU A 241 -11.24 -21.26 20.48
N GLY A 242 -12.41 -20.64 20.59
CA GLY A 242 -12.99 -20.16 21.85
C GLY A 242 -13.42 -18.68 21.87
N PRO A 243 -14.31 -18.28 22.81
CA PRO A 243 -14.60 -16.87 23.04
C PRO A 243 -13.34 -16.15 23.52
N GLU A 244 -12.96 -15.09 22.82
CA GLU A 244 -11.71 -14.38 23.07
C GLU A 244 -11.78 -13.57 24.38
N SER A 245 -10.97 -13.99 25.35
CA SER A 245 -10.58 -13.17 26.49
C SER A 245 -9.84 -11.91 26.02
N PHE A 246 -9.69 -10.92 26.90
CA PHE A 246 -8.73 -9.85 26.61
C PHE A 246 -7.35 -10.45 26.30
N PRO A 247 -6.60 -9.95 25.31
CA PRO A 247 -5.28 -10.47 25.01
C PRO A 247 -4.36 -10.40 26.22
N SER A 248 -3.47 -11.37 26.36
CA SER A 248 -2.44 -11.35 27.40
C SER A 248 -1.48 -10.18 27.20
N ASP A 249 -0.84 -9.74 28.29
CA ASP A 249 0.01 -8.55 28.26
C ASP A 249 1.20 -8.68 27.29
N ASP A 250 1.63 -9.90 26.94
CA ASP A 250 2.69 -10.16 25.95
C ASP A 250 2.24 -9.98 24.49
N ALA A 251 0.94 -9.81 24.24
CA ALA A 251 0.40 -9.44 22.94
C ALA A 251 0.51 -7.93 22.67
N PHE A 252 0.98 -7.14 23.63
CA PHE A 252 1.18 -5.70 23.48
C PHE A 252 2.66 -5.36 23.40
N GLU A 253 3.03 -4.43 22.53
CA GLU A 253 4.41 -3.95 22.38
C GLU A 253 4.48 -2.44 22.63
N GLU A 254 5.51 -2.00 23.35
CA GLU A 254 5.78 -0.58 23.60
C GLU A 254 6.83 -0.05 22.62
N PHE A 255 6.45 0.93 21.82
CA PHE A 255 7.34 1.65 20.93
C PHE A 255 7.81 2.95 21.59
N THR A 256 8.95 2.88 22.26
CA THR A 256 9.58 4.02 22.93
C THR A 256 10.32 4.92 21.93
N PRO A 257 10.20 6.26 22.01
CA PRO A 257 10.96 7.20 21.19
C PRO A 257 12.47 6.92 21.21
N GLY A 258 13.10 6.94 20.03
CA GLY A 258 14.54 6.72 19.88
C GLY A 258 15.02 5.27 20.06
N ARG A 259 14.11 4.33 20.37
CA ARG A 259 14.42 2.89 20.39
C ARG A 259 13.88 2.23 19.13
N VAL A 260 14.74 1.46 18.46
CA VAL A 260 14.35 0.66 17.30
C VAL A 260 13.79 -0.67 17.79
N TYR A 261 12.58 -1.02 17.34
CA TYR A 261 12.04 -2.37 17.42
C TYR A 261 12.52 -3.14 16.19
N GLU A 262 13.12 -4.32 16.40
CA GLU A 262 13.64 -5.15 15.31
C GLU A 262 13.04 -6.54 15.35
N ARG A 263 12.74 -7.09 14.17
CA ARG A 263 12.34 -8.47 14.01
C ARG A 263 12.92 -9.07 12.75
N MET A 264 13.32 -10.33 12.85
CA MET A 264 13.86 -11.12 11.75
C MET A 264 12.82 -12.14 11.29
N PHE A 265 12.63 -12.24 9.99
CA PHE A 265 11.82 -13.26 9.33
C PHE A 265 12.72 -14.06 8.41
N TRP A 266 13.17 -15.23 8.88
CA TRP A 266 14.04 -16.10 8.11
C TRP A 266 13.22 -16.88 7.09
N LEU A 267 13.79 -17.07 5.90
CA LEU A 267 13.24 -17.99 4.92
C LEU A 267 13.85 -19.36 5.21
N GLU A 268 12.98 -20.34 5.45
CA GLU A 268 13.39 -21.66 5.87
C GLU A 268 13.10 -22.68 4.76
N ARG A 269 13.83 -23.79 4.83
CA ARG A 269 13.49 -24.96 4.04
C ARG A 269 12.35 -25.70 4.72
N VAL A 270 11.57 -26.45 3.95
CA VAL A 270 10.54 -27.33 4.51
C VAL A 270 11.16 -28.25 5.58
N ASN A 271 10.77 -28.05 6.84
CA ASN A 271 11.05 -28.97 7.91
C ASN A 271 10.03 -30.11 7.86
N ARG A 272 10.48 -31.29 7.45
CA ARG A 272 9.62 -32.47 7.31
C ARG A 272 9.04 -32.99 8.63
N GLU A 273 9.66 -32.69 9.77
CA GLU A 273 9.20 -33.15 11.07
C GLU A 273 8.04 -32.31 11.60
N THR A 274 8.11 -30.99 11.38
CA THR A 274 7.09 -30.05 11.84
C THR A 274 6.09 -29.66 10.76
N ALA A 275 6.35 -30.04 9.50
CA ALA A 275 5.64 -29.59 8.31
C ALA A 275 5.55 -28.05 8.19
N ASN A 276 6.56 -27.35 8.70
CA ASN A 276 6.66 -25.88 8.69
C ASN A 276 7.81 -25.43 7.79
N GLY A 277 7.83 -24.14 7.47
CA GLY A 277 8.78 -23.53 6.55
C GLY A 277 8.44 -23.90 5.10
N GLY A 278 9.41 -23.74 4.21
CA GLY A 278 9.25 -24.01 2.78
C GLY A 278 9.36 -22.78 1.90
N GLU A 279 9.60 -21.63 2.51
CA GLU A 279 9.74 -20.36 1.80
C GLU A 279 10.86 -20.43 0.75
N LEU A 280 11.95 -21.15 1.05
CA LEU A 280 13.04 -21.32 0.10
C LEU A 280 12.66 -22.19 -1.11
N GLU A 281 11.74 -23.14 -0.96
CA GLU A 281 11.27 -24.03 -2.04
C GLU A 281 10.32 -23.34 -3.03
N GLU A 282 9.66 -22.25 -2.63
CA GLU A 282 8.77 -21.46 -3.51
C GLU A 282 9.52 -20.51 -4.44
N MET A 283 10.83 -20.37 -4.24
CA MET A 283 11.68 -19.54 -5.08
C MET A 283 12.42 -20.35 -6.14
N GLN A 284 12.67 -19.72 -7.29
CA GLN A 284 13.39 -20.34 -8.41
C GLN A 284 14.82 -19.84 -8.47
N THR A 285 15.79 -20.73 -8.73
CA THR A 285 17.22 -20.38 -8.85
C THR A 285 17.47 -19.43 -10.02
N GLY A 286 18.39 -18.48 -9.83
CA GLY A 286 18.85 -17.56 -10.88
C GLY A 286 17.83 -16.47 -11.22
N ARG A 287 16.86 -16.23 -10.34
CA ARG A 287 15.84 -15.19 -10.51
C ARG A 287 16.11 -14.00 -9.61
N ARG A 288 15.61 -12.84 -10.03
CA ARG A 288 15.58 -11.62 -9.23
C ARG A 288 14.18 -11.35 -8.76
N TYR A 289 14.05 -10.99 -7.49
CA TYR A 289 12.78 -10.69 -6.86
C TYR A 289 12.74 -9.26 -6.36
N ARG A 290 11.58 -8.61 -6.50
CA ARG A 290 11.27 -7.31 -5.90
C ARG A 290 10.44 -7.54 -4.64
N VAL A 291 10.85 -6.94 -3.53
CA VAL A 291 10.17 -7.05 -2.24
C VAL A 291 9.60 -5.70 -1.82
N GLU A 292 8.37 -5.71 -1.36
CA GLU A 292 7.71 -4.58 -0.69
C GLU A 292 7.03 -5.03 0.60
N VAL A 293 6.72 -4.09 1.49
CA VAL A 293 6.05 -4.41 2.77
C VAL A 293 4.64 -4.93 2.50
N GLY A 294 4.32 -6.08 3.10
CA GLY A 294 3.01 -6.72 3.00
C GLY A 294 1.90 -5.91 3.69
N LYS A 295 0.68 -6.02 3.16
CA LYS A 295 -0.49 -5.29 3.71
C LYS A 295 -0.84 -5.73 5.12
N GLY A 296 -0.62 -7.00 5.47
CA GLY A 296 -0.85 -7.54 6.82
C GLY A 296 -0.04 -6.81 7.88
N LEU A 297 1.25 -6.58 7.59
CA LEU A 297 2.16 -5.85 8.47
C LEU A 297 1.75 -4.39 8.67
N LEU A 298 1.29 -3.71 7.61
CA LEU A 298 0.75 -2.35 7.74
C LEU A 298 -0.49 -2.32 8.65
N GLY A 299 -1.34 -3.34 8.56
CA GLY A 299 -2.52 -3.52 9.42
C GLY A 299 -2.21 -3.71 10.90
N ALA A 300 -1.01 -4.20 11.24
CA ALA A 300 -0.60 -4.44 12.63
C ALA A 300 -0.59 -3.17 13.51
N PHE A 301 -0.52 -1.99 12.89
CA PHE A 301 -0.48 -0.70 13.56
C PHE A 301 -1.87 -0.06 13.73
N GLY A 302 -2.95 -0.85 13.62
CA GLY A 302 -4.34 -0.37 13.72
C GLY A 302 -4.88 -0.22 15.15
N GLN A 303 -4.30 -0.91 16.14
CA GLN A 303 -4.76 -0.87 17.53
C GLN A 303 -3.68 -0.34 18.47
N TRP A 304 -3.66 0.97 18.68
CA TRP A 304 -2.64 1.66 19.46
C TRP A 304 -3.24 2.59 20.52
N ARG A 305 -2.45 2.92 21.55
CA ARG A 305 -2.78 3.90 22.59
C ARG A 305 -1.54 4.71 22.96
N LYS A 306 -1.74 5.99 23.27
CA LYS A 306 -0.68 6.86 23.81
C LYS A 306 -0.40 6.45 25.26
N GLY A 307 0.87 6.29 25.61
CA GLY A 307 1.30 5.87 26.94
C GLY A 307 2.11 4.59 26.95
N GLY A 308 2.72 4.32 28.11
CA GLY A 308 3.54 3.13 28.32
C GLY A 308 2.71 1.88 28.53
N LYS A 309 3.29 0.73 28.19
CA LYS A 309 2.63 -0.58 28.28
C LYS A 309 2.26 -0.92 29.72
N ALA A 310 3.15 -0.64 30.67
CA ALA A 310 2.90 -0.91 32.10
C ALA A 310 1.69 -0.13 32.62
N GLU A 311 1.59 1.16 32.26
CA GLU A 311 0.46 2.00 32.64
C GLU A 311 -0.82 1.50 31.97
N LEU A 312 -0.80 1.28 30.65
CA LEU A 312 -1.99 0.94 29.86
C LEU A 312 -2.55 -0.47 30.13
N LEU A 313 -1.75 -1.36 30.70
CA LEU A 313 -2.14 -2.74 31.03
C LEU A 313 -2.26 -3.00 32.53
N GLN A 314 -2.18 -1.98 33.39
CA GLN A 314 -2.45 -2.16 34.82
C GLN A 314 -3.95 -2.38 35.10
N GLY A 315 -4.25 -3.10 36.18
CA GLY A 315 -5.62 -3.31 36.66
C GLY A 315 -6.26 -4.62 36.20
N SER A 316 -7.54 -4.77 36.50
CA SER A 316 -8.38 -5.92 36.14
C SER A 316 -8.62 -6.01 34.63
N GLU A 317 -8.96 -7.20 34.14
CA GLU A 317 -9.26 -7.43 32.73
C GLU A 317 -10.38 -6.50 32.21
N LYS A 318 -11.39 -6.21 33.05
CA LYS A 318 -12.47 -5.29 32.71
C LYS A 318 -11.95 -3.86 32.47
N GLU A 319 -11.08 -3.37 33.34
CA GLU A 319 -10.48 -2.04 33.20
C GLU A 319 -9.57 -1.95 31.98
N LYS A 320 -8.82 -3.02 31.66
CA LYS A 320 -8.02 -3.09 30.43
C LYS A 320 -8.93 -3.06 29.20
N LYS A 321 -9.99 -3.88 29.17
CA LYS A 321 -10.99 -3.92 28.09
C LYS A 321 -11.63 -2.56 27.85
N GLU A 322 -12.03 -1.85 28.90
CA GLU A 322 -12.62 -0.52 28.77
C GLU A 322 -11.62 0.50 28.19
N ARG A 323 -10.36 0.49 28.64
CA ARG A 323 -9.32 1.41 28.16
C ARG A 323 -8.92 1.18 26.69
N TRP A 324 -8.96 -0.09 26.28
CA TRP A 324 -8.69 -0.52 24.92
C TRP A 324 -9.97 -0.66 24.08
N SER A 325 -11.13 -0.34 24.65
CA SER A 325 -12.38 -0.25 23.89
C SER A 325 -12.33 0.99 22.99
N GLY A 326 -12.87 0.86 21.78
CA GLY A 326 -12.88 1.91 20.77
C GLY A 326 -11.74 1.82 19.76
N SER A 327 -12.01 2.37 18.57
CA SER A 327 -11.03 2.44 17.48
C SER A 327 -9.93 3.45 17.80
N SER A 328 -8.68 3.05 17.52
CA SER A 328 -7.53 3.96 17.59
C SER A 328 -7.40 4.82 16.33
N GLY A 329 -8.09 4.44 15.25
CA GLY A 329 -7.73 4.87 13.89
C GLY A 329 -6.40 4.27 13.45
N GLN A 330 -6.04 4.51 12.19
CA GLN A 330 -4.78 4.03 11.63
C GLN A 330 -3.62 4.98 11.97
N ALA A 331 -2.46 4.41 12.30
CA ALA A 331 -1.22 5.15 12.43
C ALA A 331 -0.74 5.67 11.06
N ILE A 332 0.05 6.75 11.07
CA ILE A 332 0.80 7.18 9.87
C ILE A 332 2.03 6.29 9.78
N LEU A 333 2.23 5.63 8.64
CA LEU A 333 3.36 4.76 8.39
C LEU A 333 4.22 5.33 7.26
N GLU A 334 5.47 5.66 7.58
CA GLU A 334 6.53 5.85 6.60
C GLU A 334 7.14 4.49 6.28
N VAL A 335 6.89 3.98 5.06
CA VAL A 335 7.39 2.68 4.62
C VAL A 335 8.64 2.85 3.76
N SER A 336 9.63 1.96 3.90
CA SER A 336 10.81 1.92 3.05
C SER A 336 10.46 1.64 1.59
N GLU A 337 11.31 2.12 0.68
CA GLU A 337 11.19 1.76 -0.74
C GLU A 337 11.37 0.25 -0.95
N PRO A 338 10.78 -0.30 -2.01
CA PRO A 338 11.02 -1.67 -2.43
C PRO A 338 12.49 -1.95 -2.66
N PHE A 339 12.93 -3.17 -2.37
CA PHE A 339 14.30 -3.62 -2.65
C PHE A 339 14.30 -4.85 -3.55
N TYR A 340 15.50 -5.24 -3.99
CA TYR A 340 15.70 -6.42 -4.82
C TYR A 340 16.70 -7.37 -4.19
N PHE A 341 16.51 -8.67 -4.42
CA PHE A 341 17.51 -9.70 -4.15
C PHE A 341 17.50 -10.74 -5.28
N GLU A 342 18.58 -11.51 -5.37
CA GLU A 342 18.75 -12.57 -6.37
C GLU A 342 18.85 -13.93 -5.68
N THR A 343 18.40 -15.00 -6.33
CA THR A 343 18.47 -16.37 -5.83
C THR A 343 19.57 -17.18 -6.51
N VAL A 344 20.28 -18.01 -5.73
CA VAL A 344 21.35 -18.90 -6.23
C VAL A 344 21.28 -20.30 -5.66
#